data_AF-A0A2H6NKQ0-F1
#
_entry.id   AF-A0A2H6NKQ0-F1
#
_cell.length_a   1.000
_cell.length_b   1.000
_cell.length_c   1.000
_cell.angle_alpha   90.00
_cell.angle_beta   90.00
_cell.angle_gamma   90.00
#
_symmetry.space_group_name_H-M   'P 1'
#
loop_
_entity.id
_entity.type
_entity.pdbx_description
1 polymer ?
#
loop_
_entity_poly.entity_id
_entity_poly.type
_entity_poly.pdbx_seq_one_letter_code
_entity_poly.pdbx_strand_id
1 'polypeptide(L)'
;ALDGKLKHGDTNLASTTILRPGMDKEVLGILVSYKVKVTLVVSRGGILGDLTSSDVSVEMPVILMHPKPPETISSDDVMVEEFARQKLGGEGESDEEQEEEGGKS
;
A
#
# COMPACT_ATOMS: atom_id res chain seq x y z
N ALA A 1 -0.81 5.24 -0.51
CA ALA A 1 -0.79 4.92 -1.96
C ALA A 1 -1.16 3.45 -2.12
N LEU A 2 -2.07 3.14 -3.04
CA LEU A 2 -2.52 1.80 -3.38
C LEU A 2 -2.11 1.48 -4.83
N ASP A 3 -2.05 0.20 -5.18
CA ASP A 3 -1.82 -0.24 -6.56
C ASP A 3 -3.10 -0.43 -7.39
N GLY A 4 -4.27 -0.19 -6.79
CA GLY A 4 -5.58 -0.33 -7.42
C GLY A 4 -6.67 0.51 -6.74
N LYS A 5 -7.93 0.32 -7.19
CA LYS A 5 -9.10 0.98 -6.57
C LYS A 5 -9.36 0.38 -5.18
N LEU A 6 -9.74 1.22 -4.22
CA LEU A 6 -9.98 0.81 -2.82
C LEU A 6 -11.00 -0.34 -2.72
N LYS A 7 -12.03 -0.31 -3.57
CA LYS A 7 -13.11 -1.31 -3.58
C LYS A 7 -12.74 -2.69 -4.09
N HIS A 8 -11.58 -2.88 -4.73
CA HIS A 8 -11.21 -4.19 -5.25
C HIS A 8 -10.55 -5.06 -4.16
N GLY A 9 -10.97 -6.32 -4.09
CA GLY A 9 -10.49 -7.30 -3.09
C GLY A 9 -9.03 -7.70 -3.23
N ASP A 10 -8.42 -7.45 -4.38
CA ASP A 10 -7.04 -7.76 -4.70
C ASP A 10 -6.09 -6.54 -4.64
N THR A 11 -6.60 -5.36 -4.27
CA THR A 11 -5.79 -4.14 -4.15
C THR A 11 -4.88 -4.20 -2.91
N ASN A 12 -3.61 -3.84 -3.10
CA ASN A 12 -2.60 -3.79 -2.04
C ASN A 12 -2.01 -2.38 -1.89
N LEU A 13 -1.15 -2.22 -0.87
CA LEU A 13 -0.27 -1.06 -0.77
C LEU A 13 0.66 -1.02 -2.00
N ALA A 14 0.83 0.17 -2.56
CA ALA A 14 1.72 0.36 -3.70
C ALA A 14 3.16 -0.07 -3.37
N SER A 15 3.85 -0.69 -4.32
CA SER A 15 5.27 -1.03 -4.14
C SER A 15 6.15 0.23 -4.04
N THR A 16 7.33 0.09 -3.45
CA THR A 16 8.29 1.21 -3.34
C THR A 16 8.75 1.66 -4.72
N THR A 17 8.77 2.97 -4.99
CA THR A 17 9.25 3.47 -6.27
C THR A 17 10.78 3.37 -6.36
N ILE A 18 11.30 2.62 -7.33
CA ILE A 18 12.74 2.50 -7.57
C ILE A 18 13.19 3.61 -8.53
N LEU A 19 14.06 4.50 -8.03
CA LEU A 19 14.70 5.54 -8.85
C LEU A 19 16.02 5.01 -9.41
N ARG A 20 16.15 4.93 -10.74
CA ARG A 20 17.45 4.64 -11.37
C ARG A 20 18.26 5.94 -11.53
N PRO A 21 19.60 5.88 -11.51
CA PRO A 21 20.44 7.05 -11.75
C PRO A 21 20.07 7.73 -13.08
N GLY A 22 19.92 9.05 -13.06
CA GLY A 22 19.58 9.85 -14.25
C GLY A 22 18.09 9.90 -14.61
N MET A 23 17.21 9.26 -13.84
CA MET A 23 15.76 9.42 -14.02
C MET A 23 15.25 10.67 -13.30
N ASP A 24 14.45 11.47 -14.01
CA ASP A 24 13.72 12.59 -13.43
C ASP A 24 12.57 12.08 -12.54
N LYS A 25 12.46 12.66 -11.34
CA LYS A 25 11.47 12.29 -10.35
C LYS A 25 10.07 12.75 -10.75
N GLU A 26 9.95 13.85 -11.49
CA GLU A 26 8.65 14.41 -11.89
C GLU A 26 7.95 13.53 -12.93
N VAL A 27 8.72 12.83 -13.77
CA VAL A 27 8.21 11.92 -14.80
C VAL A 27 7.54 10.67 -14.19
N LEU A 28 7.86 10.31 -12.95
CA LEU A 28 7.35 9.10 -12.30
C LEU A 28 5.99 9.30 -11.63
N GLY A 29 5.47 10.53 -11.59
CA GLY A 29 4.22 10.86 -10.92
C GLY A 29 4.33 10.65 -9.40
N ILE A 30 3.58 9.68 -8.86
CA ILE A 30 3.53 9.43 -7.41
C ILE A 30 4.72 8.57 -6.98
N LEU A 31 5.56 9.13 -6.11
CA LEU A 31 6.65 8.41 -5.47
C LEU A 31 6.18 7.79 -4.14
N VAL A 32 6.45 6.51 -3.97
CA VAL A 32 6.06 5.74 -2.77
C VAL A 32 7.33 5.22 -2.09
N SER A 33 7.48 5.50 -0.80
CA SER A 33 8.60 5.01 0.02
C SER A 33 8.09 4.58 1.40
N TYR A 34 8.64 3.49 1.92
CA TYR A 34 8.29 2.97 3.25
C TYR A 34 9.43 3.16 4.23
N LYS A 35 9.06 3.40 5.50
CA LYS A 35 9.98 3.42 6.63
C LYS A 35 9.37 2.67 7.81
N VAL A 36 10.21 1.94 8.51
CA VAL A 36 9.90 1.38 9.83
C VAL A 36 10.34 2.40 10.86
N LYS A 37 9.42 2.78 11.76
CA LYS A 37 9.70 3.68 12.88
C LYS A 37 9.54 2.90 14.19
N VAL A 38 10.58 2.91 15.00
CA VAL A 38 10.57 2.36 16.36
C VAL A 38 10.54 3.53 17.33
N THR A 39 9.51 3.60 18.17
CA THR A 39 9.35 4.65 19.20
C THR A 39 9.38 4.02 20.58
N LEU A 40 10.28 4.50 21.43
CA LEU A 40 10.42 4.14 22.84
C LEU A 40 9.82 5.25 23.70
N VAL A 41 8.81 4.92 24.50
CA VAL A 41 8.25 5.83 25.52
C VAL A 41 8.96 5.53 26.84
N VAL A 42 9.74 6.48 27.35
CA VAL A 42 10.54 6.32 28.58
C VAL A 42 9.94 7.17 29.69
N SER A 43 9.39 6.52 30.72
CA SER A 43 8.94 7.19 31.94
C SER A 43 10.12 7.47 32.87
N ARG A 44 10.24 8.70 33.39
CA ARG A 44 11.27 9.04 34.38
C ARG A 44 10.82 8.57 35.77
N GLY A 45 11.22 7.36 36.17
CA GLY A 45 10.90 6.80 37.48
C GLY A 45 11.45 7.64 38.65
N GLY A 46 10.56 8.34 39.36
CA GLY A 46 10.86 9.07 40.60
C GLY A 46 9.61 9.22 41.47
N ILE A 47 9.79 9.31 42.79
CA ILE A 47 8.79 9.16 43.87
C ILE A 47 7.60 10.17 43.80
N LEU A 48 7.62 11.16 42.90
CA LEU A 48 6.57 12.19 42.71
C LEU A 48 6.30 12.55 41.24
N GLY A 49 6.83 11.81 40.26
CA GLY A 49 7.08 12.34 38.91
C GLY A 49 6.57 11.50 37.75
N ASP A 50 5.31 11.07 37.77
CA ASP A 50 4.68 10.26 36.71
C ASP A 50 4.11 11.10 35.54
N LEU A 51 4.44 12.39 35.46
CA LEU A 51 3.80 13.35 34.53
C LEU A 51 4.62 13.66 33.28
N THR A 52 5.87 13.21 33.18
CA THR A 52 6.73 13.51 32.01
C THR A 52 7.41 12.25 31.50
N SER A 53 6.76 11.55 30.57
CA SER A 53 7.43 10.56 29.72
C SER A 53 8.16 11.27 28.57
N SER A 54 9.23 10.65 28.08
CA SER A 54 9.98 11.14 26.91
C SER A 54 9.98 10.08 25.81
N ASP A 55 9.76 10.52 24.57
CA ASP A 55 9.76 9.63 23.41
C ASP A 55 11.09 9.69 22.66
N VAL A 56 11.67 8.52 22.37
CA VAL A 56 12.87 8.36 21.55
C VAL A 56 12.51 7.53 20.33
N SER A 57 12.72 8.06 19.13
CA SER A 57 12.37 7.38 17.88
C SER A 57 13.58 7.12 16.99
N VAL A 58 13.60 5.96 16.32
CA VAL A 58 14.56 5.61 15.26
C VAL A 58 13.78 5.18 14.02
N GLU A 59 14.26 5.56 12.83
CA GLU A 59 13.63 5.22 11.56
C GLU A 59 14.62 4.45 10.65
N MET A 60 14.12 3.44 9.93
CA MET A 60 14.87 2.67 8.94
C MET A 60 14.08 2.54 7.63
N PRO A 61 14.66 2.85 6.46
CA PRO A 61 13.99 2.69 5.18
C PRO A 61 13.79 1.21 4.83
N VAL A 62 12.67 0.88 4.18
CA VAL A 62 12.35 -0.48 3.73
C VAL A 62 11.84 -0.44 2.29
N ILE A 63 12.23 -1.43 1.50
CA ILE A 63 11.72 -1.66 0.15
C ILE A 63 10.60 -2.71 0.23
N LEU A 64 9.36 -2.26 0.05
CA LEU A 64 8.18 -3.11 -0.06
C LEU A 64 7.89 -3.40 -1.54
N MET A 65 7.80 -4.68 -1.92
CA MET A 65 7.59 -5.15 -3.29
C MET A 65 6.69 -6.39 -3.29
N HIS A 66 6.12 -6.70 -4.46
CA HIS A 66 5.44 -7.97 -4.69
C HIS A 66 6.40 -9.17 -4.53
N PRO A 67 5.90 -10.32 -4.02
CA PRO A 67 6.70 -11.53 -3.94
C PRO A 67 7.14 -11.98 -5.35
N LYS A 68 8.30 -12.62 -5.43
CA LYS A 68 8.77 -13.22 -6.69
C LYS A 68 7.75 -14.27 -7.16
N PRO A 69 7.30 -14.24 -8.42
CA PRO A 69 6.43 -15.28 -8.97
C PRO A 69 7.10 -16.68 -8.91
N PRO A 70 6.30 -17.76 -8.86
CA PRO A 70 6.84 -19.12 -8.93
C PRO A 70 7.53 -19.39 -10.27
N GLU A 71 8.55 -20.26 -10.28
CA GLU A 71 9.39 -20.52 -11.46
C GLU A 71 8.74 -21.47 -12.49
N THR A 72 7.79 -22.28 -12.04
CA THR A 72 7.06 -23.24 -12.87
C THR A 72 5.63 -22.78 -13.05
N ILE A 73 5.27 -22.42 -14.28
CA ILE A 73 3.87 -22.26 -14.68
C ILE A 73 3.42 -23.66 -15.08
N SER A 74 2.51 -24.27 -14.32
CA SER A 74 1.89 -25.53 -14.73
C SER A 74 1.17 -25.33 -16.05
N SER A 75 1.38 -26.24 -17.01
CA SER A 75 0.62 -26.28 -18.25
C SER A 75 -0.74 -26.90 -17.95
N ASP A 76 -1.63 -26.12 -17.35
CA ASP A 76 -3.00 -26.51 -17.07
C ASP A 76 -3.93 -26.09 -18.21
N ASP A 77 -5.11 -26.72 -18.27
CA ASP A 77 -6.19 -26.32 -19.19
C ASP A 77 -6.59 -24.86 -18.94
N VAL A 78 -6.84 -24.13 -20.02
CA VAL A 78 -7.21 -22.70 -19.93
C VAL A 78 -8.58 -22.57 -19.27
N MET A 79 -8.61 -22.08 -18.03
CA MET A 79 -9.83 -21.69 -17.34
C MET A 79 -10.21 -20.26 -17.74
N VAL A 80 -11.46 -20.06 -18.16
CA VAL A 80 -12.00 -18.74 -18.52
C VAL A 80 -12.66 -18.14 -17.28
N GLU A 81 -12.18 -16.97 -16.87
CA GLU A 81 -12.73 -16.17 -15.76
C GLU A 81 -13.07 -14.76 -16.26
N GLU A 82 -13.90 -14.04 -15.50
CA GLU A 82 -14.27 -12.66 -15.82
C GLU A 82 -13.11 -11.70 -15.50
N PHE A 83 -12.88 -10.69 -16.35
CA PHE A 83 -11.86 -9.67 -16.11
C PHE A 83 -12.24 -8.68 -15.00
N ALA A 84 -13.53 -8.57 -14.68
CA ALA A 84 -14.02 -7.70 -13.62
C ALA A 84 -13.47 -8.15 -12.25
N ARG A 85 -12.81 -7.23 -11.56
CA ARG A 85 -12.25 -7.51 -10.23
C ARG A 85 -13.36 -7.64 -9.20
N GLN A 86 -13.22 -8.62 -8.31
CA GLN A 86 -14.16 -8.83 -7.21
C GLN A 86 -14.11 -7.65 -6.23
N LYS A 87 -15.27 -7.14 -5.81
CA LYS A 87 -15.39 -6.05 -4.82
C LYS A 87 -15.18 -6.57 -3.39
N LEU A 88 -14.63 -5.74 -2.51
CA LEU A 88 -14.53 -6.04 -1.07
C LEU A 88 -15.93 -6.03 -0.42
N GLY A 89 -16.23 -7.07 0.37
CA GLY A 89 -17.47 -7.16 1.14
C GLY A 89 -17.38 -6.33 2.41
N GLY A 90 -17.83 -5.08 2.38
CA GLY A 90 -17.86 -4.21 3.57
C GLY A 90 -18.03 -2.72 3.28
N GLU A 91 -17.83 -2.28 2.03
CA GLU A 91 -18.16 -0.93 1.63
C GLU A 91 -19.62 -0.89 1.18
N GLY A 92 -20.47 -0.22 1.97
CA GLY A 92 -21.73 0.29 1.44
C GLY A 92 -21.43 1.10 0.19
N GLU A 93 -22.25 0.94 -0.83
CA GLU A 93 -22.19 1.63 -2.11
C GLU A 93 -21.79 3.09 -1.91
N SER A 94 -20.50 3.41 -2.09
CA SER A 94 -20.08 4.79 -2.23
C SER A 94 -20.43 5.21 -3.64
N ASP A 95 -21.03 6.39 -3.77
CA ASP A 95 -21.73 6.97 -4.92
C ASP A 95 -20.90 7.16 -6.22
N GLU A 96 -19.97 6.26 -6.55
CA GLU A 96 -19.19 6.30 -7.79
C GLU A 96 -19.82 5.53 -8.96
N GLU A 97 -20.97 4.87 -8.77
CA GLU A 97 -21.65 4.13 -9.86
C GLU A 97 -22.18 5.05 -10.98
N GLN A 98 -22.19 6.37 -10.78
CA GLN A 98 -22.66 7.34 -11.80
C GLN A 98 -21.62 7.75 -12.85
N GLU A 99 -20.32 7.50 -12.67
CA GLU A 99 -19.31 7.95 -13.66
C GLU A 99 -19.06 6.94 -14.79
N GLU A 100 -19.33 5.64 -14.60
CA GLU A 100 -19.09 4.64 -15.67
C GLU A 100 -20.22 4.54 -16.71
N GLU A 101 -21.42 5.07 -16.45
CA GLU A 101 -22.54 5.02 -17.41
C GLU A 101 -22.47 6.11 -18.50
N GLY A 102 -21.63 7.13 -18.34
CA GLY A 102 -21.51 8.27 -19.28
C GLY A 102 -20.72 8.01 -20.57
N GLY A 103 -20.20 6.80 -20.77
CA GLY A 103 -19.27 6.47 -21.86
C GLY A 103 -19.86 5.75 -23.08
N LYS A 104 -21.18 5.55 -23.16
CA LYS A 104 -21.84 5.02 -24.35
C LYS A 104 -22.59 6.13 -25.09
N SER A 105 -21.97 6.66 -26.13
CA SER A 105 -22.62 7.37 -27.24
C SER A 105 -22.02 6.88 -28.54
#